data_AF-A0AAD9JRS0-F1
#
_entry.id   AF-A0AAD9JRS0-F1
#
_cell.length_a   1.000
_cell.length_b   1.000
_cell.length_c   1.000
_cell.angle_alpha   90.00
_cell.angle_beta   90.00
_cell.angle_gamma   90.00
#
_symmetry.space_group_name_H-M   'P 1'
#
loop_
_entity.id
_entity.type
_entity.pdbx_description
1 polymer ?
#
loop_
_entity_poly.entity_id
_entity_poly.type
_entity_poly.pdbx_seq_one_letter_code
_entity_poly.pdbx_strand_id
1 'polypeptide(L)'
;MDNSVPVVKIQLHVPLLEEVAKVLKDGLSKNFSEVSVSVVDCPDLTKDPFMLAEKGLCGSPRLAEIGAVSYLLPEVKRDKKYNLDQIASLSELPAGFMIGAGAGPADVLGFCCELMPNLKADNGRNNTHYCKVVPEVCWIYDQ
;
A
#
# COMPACT_ATOMS: atom_id res chain seq x y z
N MET A 1 -5.77 -20.57 -5.63
CA MET A 1 -5.30 -20.00 -6.90
C MET A 1 -3.97 -20.65 -7.25
N ASP A 2 -3.73 -20.87 -8.54
CA ASP A 2 -2.60 -21.59 -9.12
C ASP A 2 -1.25 -20.87 -8.88
N ASN A 3 -0.18 -21.61 -8.64
CA ASN A 3 1.19 -21.10 -8.38
C ASN A 3 1.87 -20.53 -9.64
N SER A 4 1.09 -20.13 -10.65
CA SER A 4 1.54 -19.75 -11.99
C SER A 4 1.62 -18.24 -12.22
N VAL A 5 1.43 -17.41 -11.18
CA VAL A 5 1.58 -15.95 -11.32
C VAL A 5 3.05 -15.64 -11.61
N PRO A 6 3.39 -15.06 -12.78
CA PRO A 6 4.76 -14.73 -13.10
C PRO A 6 5.25 -13.62 -12.18
N VAL A 7 6.40 -13.85 -11.53
CA VAL A 7 7.05 -12.88 -10.65
C VAL A 7 8.36 -12.43 -11.27
N VAL A 8 8.50 -11.12 -11.46
CA VAL A 8 9.76 -10.49 -11.89
C VAL A 8 10.35 -9.78 -10.69
N LYS A 9 11.63 -10.05 -10.39
CA LYS A 9 12.35 -9.43 -9.28
C LYS A 9 13.34 -8.42 -9.83
N ILE A 10 13.32 -7.21 -9.30
CA ILE A 10 14.23 -6.13 -9.66
C ILE A 10 14.96 -5.68 -8.40
N GLN A 11 16.29 -5.75 -8.42
CA GLN A 11 17.09 -5.24 -7.32
C GLN A 11 17.18 -3.71 -7.45
N LEU A 12 16.66 -3.01 -6.43
CA LEU A 12 16.76 -1.56 -6.35
C LEU A 12 18.11 -1.13 -5.76
N HIS A 13 18.57 0.05 -6.15
CA HIS A 13 19.67 0.73 -5.47
C HIS A 13 19.23 1.14 -4.05
N VAL A 14 20.06 0.87 -3.05
CA VAL A 14 19.77 1.16 -1.64
C VAL A 14 20.86 2.12 -1.12
N PRO A 15 20.67 3.44 -1.28
CA PRO A 15 21.60 4.44 -0.74
C PRO A 15 21.52 4.51 0.79
N LEU A 16 22.47 5.23 1.41
CA LEU A 16 22.44 5.47 2.85
C LEU A 16 21.24 6.34 3.22
N LEU A 17 20.63 6.09 4.38
CA LEU A 17 19.45 6.85 4.83
C LEU A 17 19.74 8.36 4.92
N GLU A 18 20.95 8.75 5.30
CA GLU A 18 21.36 10.17 5.35
C GLU A 18 21.44 10.83 3.98
N GLU A 19 21.83 10.06 2.96
CA GLU A 19 21.83 10.53 1.58
C GLU A 19 20.39 10.75 1.09
N VAL A 20 19.50 9.79 1.37
CA VAL A 20 18.07 9.91 1.07
C VAL A 20 17.47 11.13 1.76
N ALA A 21 17.73 11.30 3.06
CA ALA A 21 17.23 12.42 3.85
C ALA A 21 17.68 13.77 3.27
N LYS A 22 18.95 13.88 2.88
CA LYS A 22 19.50 15.08 2.25
C LYS A 22 18.83 15.37 0.91
N VAL A 23 18.75 14.38 0.01
CA VAL A 23 18.16 14.57 -1.33
C VAL A 23 16.67 14.93 -1.24
N LEU A 24 15.92 14.29 -0.34
CA LEU A 24 14.52 14.62 -0.09
C LEU A 24 14.35 16.04 0.45
N LYS A 25 15.19 16.46 1.41
CA LYS A 25 15.18 17.83 1.93
C LYS A 25 15.42 18.84 0.81
N ASP A 26 16.50 18.65 0.05
CA ASP A 26 16.91 19.54 -1.04
C ASP A 26 15.82 19.63 -2.13
N GLY A 27 15.10 18.55 -2.42
CA GLY A 27 14.00 18.50 -3.37
C GLY A 27 12.71 19.15 -2.86
N LEU A 28 12.30 18.81 -1.63
CA LEU A 28 11.07 19.32 -1.01
C LEU A 28 11.16 20.83 -0.74
N SER A 29 12.32 21.35 -0.33
CA SER A 29 12.52 22.79 -0.05
C SER A 29 12.32 23.70 -1.27
N LYS A 30 12.24 23.14 -2.48
CA LYS A 30 11.90 23.89 -3.70
C LYS A 30 10.39 24.12 -3.85
N ASN A 31 9.57 23.33 -3.16
CA ASN A 31 8.12 23.30 -3.32
C ASN A 31 7.37 23.70 -2.04
N PHE A 32 8.01 23.58 -0.88
CA PHE A 32 7.43 23.89 0.43
C PHE A 32 8.25 24.96 1.16
N SER A 33 7.58 25.89 1.83
CA SER A 33 8.22 26.99 2.56
C SER A 33 8.97 26.53 3.81
N GLU A 34 8.50 25.46 4.46
CA GLU A 34 9.11 24.87 5.64
C GLU A 34 9.29 23.37 5.41
N VAL A 35 10.51 22.88 5.61
CA VAL A 35 10.87 21.47 5.39
C VAL A 35 11.86 21.02 6.45
N SER A 36 11.53 19.91 7.11
CA SER A 36 12.44 19.16 7.96
C SER A 36 12.47 17.71 7.51
N VAL A 37 13.67 17.16 7.31
CA VAL A 37 13.89 15.75 6.98
C VAL A 37 15.10 15.29 7.78
N SER A 38 14.96 14.17 8.48
CA SER A 38 15.98 13.60 9.35
C SER A 38 15.79 12.09 9.47
N VAL A 39 16.88 11.35 9.63
CA VAL A 39 16.84 9.94 10.00
C VAL A 39 16.59 9.83 11.50
N VAL A 40 15.57 9.08 11.89
CA VAL A 40 15.14 8.88 13.28
C VAL A 40 14.75 7.42 13.51
N ASP A 41 14.68 7.01 14.77
CA ASP A 41 14.07 5.74 15.12
C ASP A 41 12.59 5.74 14.73
N CYS A 42 12.12 4.63 14.17
CA CYS A 42 10.71 4.48 13.81
C CYS A 42 9.84 4.53 15.08
N PRO A 43 8.86 5.44 15.17
CA PRO A 43 7.93 5.43 16.30
C PRO A 43 7.07 4.16 16.27
N ASP A 44 6.40 3.84 17.39
CA ASP A 44 5.46 2.72 17.44
C ASP A 44 4.21 3.05 16.60
N LEU A 45 4.17 2.54 15.37
CA LEU A 45 3.10 2.78 14.42
C LEU A 45 1.80 2.06 14.76
N THR A 46 1.77 1.21 15.81
CA THR A 46 0.49 0.66 16.31
C THR A 46 -0.33 1.68 17.09
N LYS A 47 0.24 2.84 17.42
CA LYS A 47 -0.40 3.92 18.19
C LYS A 47 -1.10 4.92 17.28
N ASP A 48 -1.96 5.74 17.89
CA ASP A 48 -2.51 6.93 17.26
C ASP A 48 -1.37 7.85 16.77
N PRO A 49 -1.49 8.47 15.58
CA PRO A 49 -2.63 8.45 14.66
C PRO A 49 -2.59 7.32 13.61
N PHE A 50 -1.56 6.46 13.63
CA PHE A 50 -1.30 5.51 12.54
C PHE A 50 -2.12 4.21 12.65
N MET A 51 -2.20 3.64 13.85
CA MET A 51 -2.97 2.41 14.14
C MET A 51 -2.67 1.25 13.17
N LEU A 52 -1.40 1.12 12.76
CA LEU A 52 -0.94 0.08 11.85
C LEU A 52 -1.02 -1.31 12.48
N ALA A 53 -1.05 -2.34 11.63
CA ALA A 53 -1.07 -3.72 12.07
C ALA A 53 0.25 -4.14 12.76
N GLU A 54 1.34 -3.41 12.53
CA GLU A 54 2.68 -3.64 13.08
C GLU A 54 3.33 -2.36 13.63
N LYS A 55 4.36 -2.55 14.47
CA LYS A 55 5.04 -1.45 15.17
C LYS A 55 5.91 -0.55 14.30
N GLY A 56 6.33 -1.02 13.12
CA GLY A 56 7.24 -0.27 12.27
C GLY A 56 7.31 -0.79 10.84
N LEU A 57 8.05 -0.05 10.00
CA LEU A 57 8.22 -0.34 8.56
C LEU A 57 9.60 -0.92 8.21
N CYS A 58 10.47 -1.06 9.20
CA CYS A 58 11.84 -1.54 9.03
C CYS A 58 11.90 -3.07 8.79
N GLY A 59 13.08 -3.57 8.43
CA GLY A 59 13.33 -5.00 8.22
C GLY A 59 13.83 -5.27 6.81
N SER A 60 13.06 -6.01 6.02
CA SER A 60 13.40 -6.36 4.63
C SER A 60 12.40 -5.73 3.64
N PRO A 61 12.42 -4.39 3.47
CA PRO A 61 11.43 -3.68 2.67
C PRO A 61 11.48 -4.12 1.21
N ARG A 62 10.30 -4.26 0.61
CA ARG A 62 10.10 -4.62 -0.79
C ARG A 62 8.91 -3.84 -1.33
N LEU A 63 8.93 -3.50 -2.62
CA LEU A 63 7.79 -2.97 -3.33
C LEU A 63 7.18 -4.10 -4.17
N ALA A 64 5.88 -4.32 -4.03
CA ALA A 64 5.13 -5.25 -4.86
C ALA A 64 4.14 -4.47 -5.74
N GLU A 65 4.37 -4.49 -7.04
CA GLU A 65 3.42 -3.98 -8.03
C GLU A 65 2.62 -5.14 -8.59
N ILE A 66 1.29 -5.08 -8.45
CA ILE A 66 0.40 -6.22 -8.69
C ILE A 66 -0.69 -5.80 -9.65
N GLY A 67 -0.80 -6.54 -10.76
CA GLY A 67 -1.78 -6.25 -11.80
C GLY A 67 -1.37 -5.08 -12.69
N ALA A 68 -2.36 -4.40 -13.25
CA ALA A 68 -2.19 -3.23 -14.11
C ALA A 68 -3.52 -2.47 -14.22
N VAL A 69 -3.46 -1.17 -14.49
CA VAL A 69 -4.66 -0.34 -14.76
C VAL A 69 -5.47 -0.89 -15.94
N SER A 70 -4.81 -1.53 -16.91
CA SER A 70 -5.46 -2.21 -18.05
C SER A 70 -6.31 -3.43 -17.67
N TYR A 71 -6.29 -3.85 -16.40
CA TYR A 71 -7.22 -4.86 -15.90
C TYR A 71 -8.53 -4.24 -15.42
N LEU A 72 -8.55 -2.92 -15.20
CA LEU A 72 -9.74 -2.18 -14.83
C LEU A 72 -10.37 -1.50 -16.06
N LEU A 73 -9.55 -0.99 -16.98
CA LEU A 73 -9.99 -0.19 -18.12
C LEU A 73 -9.49 -0.76 -19.47
N PRO A 74 -10.25 -0.59 -20.57
CA PRO A 74 -11.58 0.02 -20.63
C PRO A 74 -12.71 -0.92 -20.12
N GLU A 75 -12.47 -2.23 -20.17
CA GLU A 75 -13.38 -3.25 -19.62
C GLU A 75 -12.71 -4.00 -18.49
N VAL A 76 -13.42 -4.14 -17.37
CA VAL A 76 -12.88 -4.76 -16.15
C VAL A 76 -12.73 -6.28 -16.30
N LYS A 77 -11.50 -6.76 -16.04
CA LYS A 77 -11.15 -8.19 -15.98
C LYS A 77 -11.43 -8.74 -14.58
N ARG A 78 -12.66 -9.16 -14.34
CA ARG A 78 -13.15 -9.61 -13.01
C ARG A 78 -12.49 -10.89 -12.48
N ASP A 79 -11.79 -11.64 -13.33
CA ASP A 79 -10.99 -12.81 -12.93
C ASP A 79 -9.67 -12.41 -12.24
N LYS A 80 -9.23 -11.15 -12.38
CA LYS A 80 -8.00 -10.63 -11.77
C LYS A 80 -8.22 -10.30 -10.29
N LYS A 81 -8.08 -11.33 -9.47
CA LYS A 81 -8.24 -11.30 -8.02
C LYS A 81 -6.94 -11.72 -7.36
N TYR A 82 -6.60 -11.08 -6.25
CA TYR A 82 -5.33 -11.31 -5.55
C TYR A 82 -5.58 -11.52 -4.07
N ASN A 83 -4.87 -12.49 -3.49
CA ASN A 83 -4.83 -12.71 -2.06
C ASN A 83 -3.52 -12.15 -1.50
N LEU A 84 -3.61 -11.25 -0.53
CA LEU A 84 -2.45 -10.54 0.00
C LEU A 84 -1.46 -11.48 0.73
N ASP A 85 -1.90 -12.54 1.41
CA ASP A 85 -0.99 -13.53 2.02
C ASP A 85 -0.18 -14.29 0.96
N GLN A 86 -0.81 -14.61 -0.17
CA GLN A 86 -0.12 -15.22 -1.31
C GLN A 86 0.91 -14.25 -1.90
N ILE A 87 0.56 -12.97 -2.05
CA ILE A 87 1.48 -11.93 -2.49
C ILE A 87 2.67 -11.78 -1.53
N ALA A 88 2.42 -11.80 -0.22
CA ALA A 88 3.46 -11.74 0.80
C ALA A 88 4.44 -12.91 0.65
N SER A 89 3.91 -14.12 0.43
CA SER A 89 4.71 -15.32 0.14
C SER A 89 5.53 -15.22 -1.15
N LEU A 90 4.91 -14.74 -2.25
CA LEU A 90 5.60 -14.51 -3.53
C LEU A 90 6.67 -13.42 -3.43
N SER A 91 6.50 -12.48 -2.50
CA SER A 91 7.46 -11.43 -2.17
C SER A 91 8.53 -11.91 -1.17
N GLU A 92 8.62 -13.21 -0.88
CA GLU A 92 9.57 -13.80 0.07
C GLU A 92 9.43 -13.27 1.50
N LEU A 93 8.22 -12.84 1.87
CA LEU A 93 7.86 -12.29 3.17
C LEU A 93 6.52 -12.88 3.64
N PRO A 94 6.41 -14.20 3.87
CA PRO A 94 5.13 -14.86 4.15
C PRO A 94 4.39 -14.30 5.38
N ALA A 95 5.13 -13.79 6.38
CA ALA A 95 4.59 -13.08 7.54
C ALA A 95 4.88 -11.56 7.49
N GLY A 96 4.95 -11.01 6.27
CA GLY A 96 5.25 -9.60 6.01
C GLY A 96 4.14 -8.67 6.48
N PHE A 97 4.51 -7.42 6.79
CA PHE A 97 3.56 -6.34 6.95
C PHE A 97 3.39 -5.60 5.62
N MET A 98 2.15 -5.38 5.20
CA MET A 98 1.81 -4.74 3.94
C MET A 98 0.96 -3.50 4.17
N ILE A 99 1.39 -2.40 3.54
CA ILE A 99 0.65 -1.17 3.38
C ILE A 99 0.68 -0.75 1.92
N GLY A 100 -0.28 0.07 1.49
CA GLY A 100 -0.27 0.63 0.15
C GLY A 100 -1.63 1.14 -0.30
N ALA A 101 -1.89 0.98 -1.59
CA ALA A 101 -3.14 1.36 -2.22
C ALA A 101 -3.49 0.36 -3.32
N GLY A 102 -4.78 0.22 -3.63
CA GLY A 102 -5.24 -0.58 -4.77
C GLY A 102 -6.76 -0.60 -4.88
N ALA A 103 -7.28 -1.28 -5.90
CA ALA A 103 -8.71 -1.55 -5.97
C ALA A 103 -9.11 -2.62 -4.93
N GLY A 104 -10.24 -2.42 -4.27
CA GLY A 104 -10.75 -3.36 -3.28
C GLY A 104 -11.40 -4.60 -3.89
N PRO A 105 -11.58 -5.67 -3.09
CA PRO A 105 -12.08 -6.95 -3.55
C PRO A 105 -13.60 -6.89 -3.77
N ALA A 106 -14.03 -6.35 -4.91
CA ALA A 106 -15.44 -6.17 -5.25
C ALA A 106 -16.24 -7.48 -5.26
N ASP A 107 -15.58 -8.61 -5.49
CA ASP A 107 -16.20 -9.93 -5.42
C ASP A 107 -16.47 -10.42 -3.99
N VAL A 108 -15.76 -9.88 -3.01
CA VAL A 108 -15.98 -10.13 -1.58
C VAL A 108 -16.95 -9.11 -0.99
N LEU A 109 -16.81 -7.84 -1.36
CA LEU A 109 -17.57 -6.72 -0.79
C LEU A 109 -18.89 -6.45 -1.52
N GLY A 110 -19.05 -6.91 -2.76
CA GLY A 110 -20.23 -6.68 -3.59
C GLY A 110 -20.28 -5.33 -4.30
N PHE A 111 -19.25 -4.49 -4.17
CA PHE A 111 -19.16 -3.17 -4.80
C PHE A 111 -17.69 -2.78 -5.08
N CYS A 112 -17.49 -1.87 -6.03
CA CYS A 112 -16.18 -1.27 -6.26
C CYS A 112 -15.82 -0.31 -5.12
N CYS A 113 -14.56 -0.33 -4.70
CA CYS A 113 -14.02 0.55 -3.68
C CYS A 113 -12.51 0.73 -3.87
N GLU A 114 -11.97 1.81 -3.34
CA GLU A 114 -10.54 1.98 -3.13
C GLU A 114 -10.13 1.24 -1.85
N LEU A 115 -8.96 0.61 -1.86
CA LEU A 115 -8.41 -0.18 -0.76
C LEU A 115 -7.15 0.50 -0.22
N MET A 116 -7.05 0.53 1.10
CA MET A 116 -5.88 1.00 1.83
C MET A 116 -5.37 -0.15 2.70
N PRO A 117 -4.59 -1.09 2.12
CA PRO A 117 -4.03 -2.22 2.86
C PRO A 117 -3.30 -1.76 4.13
N ASN A 118 -3.59 -2.47 5.22
CA ASN A 118 -2.91 -2.36 6.51
C ASN A 118 -3.01 -3.73 7.19
N LEU A 119 -2.18 -4.66 6.73
CA LEU A 119 -2.31 -6.09 7.03
C LEU A 119 -0.95 -6.69 7.40
N LYS A 120 -0.92 -7.42 8.50
CA LYS A 120 0.10 -8.42 8.79
C LYS A 120 -0.33 -9.76 8.18
N ALA A 121 0.42 -10.24 7.19
CA ALA A 121 0.17 -11.53 6.56
C ALA A 121 0.32 -12.71 7.55
N ASP A 122 -0.02 -13.92 7.09
CA ASP A 122 -0.01 -15.16 7.88
C ASP A 122 -1.07 -15.17 8.99
N ASN A 123 -2.31 -14.85 8.60
CA ASN A 123 -3.46 -14.71 9.50
C ASN A 123 -3.22 -13.72 10.67
N GLY A 124 -2.33 -12.75 10.45
CA GLY A 124 -2.07 -11.68 11.38
C GLY A 124 -3.19 -10.64 11.44
N ARG A 125 -2.92 -9.53 12.11
CA ARG A 125 -3.89 -8.44 12.24
C ARG A 125 -4.21 -7.82 10.87
N ASN A 126 -5.50 -7.68 10.58
CA ASN A 126 -6.00 -6.98 9.39
C ASN A 126 -6.75 -5.69 9.81
N ASN A 127 -6.08 -4.54 9.67
CA ASN A 127 -6.63 -3.22 9.91
C ASN A 127 -6.90 -2.48 8.57
N THR A 128 -7.08 -3.22 7.47
CA THR A 128 -7.29 -2.65 6.14
C THR A 128 -8.58 -1.84 6.10
N HIS A 129 -8.51 -0.66 5.49
CA HIS A 129 -9.68 0.18 5.21
C HIS A 129 -10.03 0.13 3.73
N TYR A 130 -11.28 0.45 3.41
CA TYR A 130 -11.72 0.71 2.04
C TYR A 130 -12.61 1.96 2.00
N CYS A 131 -12.66 2.61 0.84
CA CYS A 131 -13.52 3.75 0.57
C CYS A 131 -14.44 3.43 -0.61
N LYS A 132 -15.75 3.70 -0.46
CA LYS A 132 -16.75 3.47 -1.51
C LYS A 132 -17.63 4.71 -1.68
N VAL A 133 -18.21 4.84 -2.86
CA VAL A 133 -19.28 5.81 -3.10
C VAL A 133 -20.54 5.36 -2.35
N VAL A 134 -21.14 6.27 -1.57
CA VAL A 134 -22.43 6.06 -0.91
C VAL A 134 -23.52 6.70 -1.79
N PRO A 135 -24.48 5.92 -2.34
CA PRO A 135 -25.44 6.43 -3.33
C PRO A 135 -26.33 7.58 -2.86
N GLU A 136 -26.49 7.78 -1.55
CA GLU A 136 -27.52 8.65 -0.97
C GLU A 136 -27.00 10.03 -0.54
N VAL A 137 -25.73 10.36 -0.83
CA VAL A 137 -25.13 11.65 -0.43
C VAL A 137 -24.67 12.43 -1.66
N CYS A 138 -25.62 12.98 -2.40
CA CYS A 138 -25.36 13.95 -3.46
C CYS A 138 -25.31 15.35 -2.82
N TRP A 139 -24.13 15.80 -2.39
CA TRP A 139 -23.92 17.22 -2.08
C TRP A 139 -23.76 17.98 -3.40
N ILE A 140 -24.85 18.12 -4.16
CA ILE A 140 -24.91 19.19 -5.15
C ILE A 140 -25.08 20.46 -4.33
N TYR A 141 -23.96 21.14 -4.08
CA TYR A 141 -24.04 22.56 -3.79
C TYR A 141 -24.61 23.22 -5.05
N ASP A 142 -25.89 23.60 -5.01
CA ASP A 142 -26.43 24.57 -5.94
C ASP A 142 -25.53 25.81 -5.87
N GLN A 143 -24.83 26.09 -6.96
CA GLN A 143 -24.30 27.43 -7.26
C GLN A 143 -25.34 28.20 -8.05
#